data_AF-A0AAI8GUR5-F1
#
_entry.id   AF-A0AAI8GUR5-F1
#
_cell.length_a   1.000
_cell.length_b   1.000
_cell.length_c   1.000
_cell.angle_alpha   90.00
_cell.angle_beta   90.00
_cell.angle_gamma   90.00
#
_symmetry.space_group_name_H-M   'P 1'
#
loop_
_entity.id
_entity.type
_entity.pdbx_description
1 polymer ?
#
loop_
_entity_poly.entity_id
_entity_poly.type
_entity_poly.pdbx_seq_one_letter_code
_entity_poly.pdbx_strand_id
1 'polypeptide(L)'
;MNIKLRKISKDIDNVLNHYERYTKDFNLVSSKCISETRFLENTLKRIKNELSNVLSDFKTKSEEHQIISNVIDTFEAVIQEKQDIYYYSVIDQYGERKYKTDRKGHIIGILEWALDRIAGNIDVGVI
;
A
#
# COMPACT_ATOMS: atom_id res chain seq x y z
N MET A 1 17.76 -5.54 10.66
CA MET A 1 16.94 -4.44 10.12
C MET A 1 17.24 -4.22 8.63
N ASN A 2 16.26 -4.44 7.75
CA ASN A 2 16.40 -4.18 6.32
C ASN A 2 16.10 -2.70 6.02
N ILE A 3 17.14 -1.91 5.71
CA ILE A 3 17.04 -0.45 5.52
C ILE A 3 16.10 -0.09 4.35
N LYS A 4 16.10 -0.89 3.28
CA LYS A 4 15.23 -0.65 2.12
C LYS A 4 13.76 -0.84 2.51
N LEU A 5 13.45 -1.91 3.24
CA LEU A 5 12.09 -2.19 3.71
C LEU A 5 11.58 -1.11 4.68
N ARG A 6 12.44 -0.63 5.58
CA ARG A 6 12.11 0.51 6.46
C ARG A 6 11.76 1.76 5.64
N LYS A 7 12.54 2.08 4.62
CA LYS A 7 12.27 3.23 3.73
C LYS A 7 10.93 3.07 3.02
N ILE A 8 10.65 1.89 2.46
CA ILE A 8 9.37 1.60 1.80
C ILE A 8 8.19 1.75 2.78
N SER A 9 8.33 1.22 4.00
CA SER A 9 7.29 1.33 5.04
C SER A 9 7.01 2.79 5.40
N LYS A 10 8.06 3.59 5.55
CA LYS A 10 7.95 5.03 5.77
C LYS A 10 7.34 5.77 4.58
N ASP A 11 7.66 5.36 3.36
CA ASP A 11 7.08 5.96 2.16
C ASP A 11 5.58 5.64 2.06
N ILE A 12 5.14 4.44 2.46
CA ILE A 12 3.72 4.08 2.59
C ILE A 12 3.03 4.99 3.63
N ASP A 13 3.59 5.09 4.84
CA ASP A 13 3.05 5.93 5.91
C ASP A 13 2.93 7.41 5.51
N ASN A 14 3.98 7.96 4.90
CA ASN A 14 3.96 9.34 4.38
C ASN A 14 2.85 9.54 3.34
N VAL A 15 2.63 8.57 2.44
CA VAL A 15 1.57 8.64 1.43
C VAL A 15 0.20 8.62 2.11
N LEU A 16 -0.04 7.70 3.05
CA LEU A 16 -1.30 7.61 3.78
C LEU A 16 -1.65 8.93 4.47
N ASN A 17 -0.66 9.59 5.07
CA ASN A 17 -0.87 10.84 5.81
C ASN A 17 -0.89 12.11 4.94
N HIS A 18 -0.32 12.08 3.73
CA HIS A 18 -0.05 13.29 2.95
C HIS A 18 -0.36 13.21 1.44
N TYR A 19 -1.08 12.18 0.96
CA TYR A 19 -1.33 11.98 -0.49
C TYR A 19 -1.97 13.20 -1.18
N GLU A 20 -2.84 13.96 -0.52
CA GLU A 20 -3.47 15.16 -1.10
C GLU A 20 -2.43 16.23 -1.44
N ARG A 21 -1.53 16.50 -0.49
CA ARG A 21 -0.42 17.42 -0.69
C ARG A 21 0.53 16.88 -1.76
N TYR A 22 0.89 15.61 -1.70
CA TYR A 22 1.80 15.02 -2.69
C TYR A 22 1.23 15.00 -4.10
N THR A 23 -0.09 14.86 -4.24
CA THR A 23 -0.77 14.98 -5.55
C THR A 23 -0.63 16.39 -6.09
N LYS A 24 -0.85 17.43 -5.25
CA LYS A 24 -0.68 18.83 -5.64
C LYS A 24 0.76 19.15 -6.02
N ASP A 25 1.72 18.75 -5.18
CA ASP A 25 3.15 18.96 -5.42
C ASP A 25 3.61 18.25 -6.70
N PHE A 26 3.14 17.02 -6.93
CA PHE A 26 3.44 16.27 -8.16
C PHE A 26 2.87 16.96 -9.39
N ASN A 27 1.61 17.42 -9.34
CA ASN A 27 1.00 18.15 -10.45
C ASN A 27 1.75 19.45 -10.75
N LEU A 28 2.19 20.18 -9.72
CA LEU A 28 2.99 21.39 -9.87
C LEU A 28 4.34 21.12 -10.55
N VAL A 29 5.09 20.12 -10.06
CA VAL A 29 6.44 19.83 -10.57
C VAL A 29 6.43 19.17 -11.94
N SER A 30 5.45 18.29 -12.20
CA SER A 30 5.36 17.56 -13.47
C SER A 30 4.54 18.28 -14.54
N SER A 31 3.93 19.42 -14.21
CA SER A 31 2.94 20.11 -15.06
C SER A 31 1.83 19.19 -15.53
N LYS A 32 1.46 18.20 -14.72
CA LYS A 32 0.34 17.27 -14.97
C LYS A 32 -0.88 17.71 -14.15
N CYS A 33 -2.05 17.21 -14.53
CA CYS A 33 -3.30 17.40 -13.80
C CYS A 33 -3.92 16.04 -13.46
N ILE A 34 -3.19 15.22 -12.70
CA ILE A 34 -3.71 13.92 -12.26
C ILE A 34 -4.57 14.06 -11.00
N SER A 35 -5.58 13.20 -10.87
CA SER A 35 -6.38 13.08 -9.65
C SER A 35 -5.60 12.38 -8.53
N GLU A 36 -6.05 12.55 -7.29
CA GLU A 36 -5.55 11.80 -6.12
C GLU A 36 -5.64 10.30 -6.33
N THR A 37 -6.77 9.81 -6.88
CA THR A 37 -6.94 8.39 -7.22
C THR A 37 -5.84 7.92 -8.16
N ARG A 38 -5.56 8.67 -9.23
CA ARG A 38 -4.51 8.30 -10.18
C ARG A 38 -3.11 8.39 -9.56
N PHE A 39 -2.88 9.34 -8.67
CA PHE A 39 -1.63 9.45 -7.91
C PHE A 39 -1.42 8.24 -7.01
N LEU A 40 -2.46 7.80 -6.29
CA LEU A 40 -2.43 6.62 -5.43
C LEU A 40 -2.23 5.32 -6.24
N GLU A 41 -2.88 5.17 -7.39
CA GLU A 41 -2.64 4.03 -8.29
C GLU A 41 -1.18 3.93 -8.76
N ASN A 42 -0.58 5.08 -9.12
CA ASN A 42 0.82 5.11 -9.53
C ASN A 42 1.74 4.81 -8.34
N THR A 43 1.38 5.29 -7.15
CA THR A 43 2.11 5.02 -5.92
C THR A 43 2.07 3.55 -5.54
N LEU A 44 0.91 2.90 -5.63
CA LEU A 44 0.74 1.46 -5.40
C LEU A 44 1.65 0.64 -6.34
N LYS A 45 1.68 0.98 -7.63
CA LYS A 45 2.57 0.36 -8.62
C LYS A 45 4.05 0.55 -8.27
N ARG A 46 4.43 1.76 -7.86
CA ARG A 46 5.81 2.07 -7.48
C ARG A 46 6.24 1.22 -6.27
N ILE A 47 5.44 1.25 -5.20
CA ILE A 47 5.74 0.51 -3.96
C ILE A 47 5.80 -0.99 -4.24
N LYS A 48 4.88 -1.55 -5.04
CA LYS A 48 4.95 -2.96 -5.46
C LYS A 48 6.31 -3.31 -6.07
N ASN A 49 6.78 -2.50 -7.01
CA ASN A 49 8.06 -2.73 -7.67
C ASN A 49 9.25 -2.60 -6.70
N GLU A 50 9.19 -1.63 -5.78
CA GLU A 50 10.19 -1.48 -4.72
C GLU A 50 10.22 -2.70 -3.80
N LEU A 51 9.06 -3.22 -3.39
CA LEU A 51 8.96 -4.45 -2.60
C LEU A 51 9.52 -5.65 -3.36
N SER A 52 9.21 -5.81 -4.65
CA SER A 52 9.78 -6.89 -5.48
C SER A 52 11.31 -6.84 -5.53
N ASN A 53 11.90 -5.64 -5.58
CA ASN A 53 13.36 -5.47 -5.56
C ASN A 53 14.00 -5.83 -4.21
N VAL A 54 13.26 -5.73 -3.11
CA VAL A 54 13.76 -6.09 -1.77
C VAL A 54 13.45 -7.54 -1.43
N LEU A 55 12.44 -8.16 -2.07
CA LEU A 55 12.07 -9.56 -1.82
C LEU A 55 13.25 -10.52 -1.99
N SER A 56 14.12 -10.27 -2.98
CA SER A 56 15.33 -11.07 -3.22
C SER A 56 16.35 -11.01 -2.08
N ASP A 57 16.27 -10.00 -1.21
CA ASP A 57 17.16 -9.87 -0.05
C ASP A 57 16.77 -10.84 1.08
N PHE A 58 15.58 -11.45 1.01
CA PHE A 58 15.08 -12.40 2.02
C PHE A 58 15.27 -13.85 1.59
N LYS A 59 15.54 -14.73 2.58
CA LYS A 59 15.63 -16.16 2.34
C LYS A 59 14.28 -16.66 1.83
N THR A 60 14.29 -17.36 0.69
CA THR A 60 13.08 -17.94 0.10
C THR A 60 12.32 -18.80 1.11
N LYS A 61 11.00 -18.59 1.20
CA LYS A 61 10.09 -19.20 2.18
C LYS A 61 10.30 -18.79 3.65
N SER A 62 11.18 -17.82 3.97
CA SER A 62 11.15 -17.21 5.30
C SER A 62 9.81 -16.51 5.55
N GLU A 63 9.49 -16.24 6.80
CA GLU A 63 8.26 -15.54 7.18
C GLU A 63 8.19 -14.16 6.51
N GLU A 64 9.28 -13.40 6.55
CA GLU A 64 9.38 -12.08 5.92
C GLU A 64 9.21 -12.16 4.40
N HIS A 65 9.83 -13.16 3.76
CA HIS A 65 9.64 -13.39 2.33
C HIS A 65 8.17 -13.67 2.01
N GLN A 66 7.49 -14.49 2.81
CA GLN A 66 6.07 -14.82 2.60
C GLN A 66 5.17 -13.60 2.81
N ILE A 67 5.43 -12.79 3.83
CA ILE A 67 4.70 -11.54 4.10
C ILE A 67 4.84 -10.58 2.93
N ILE A 68 6.08 -10.31 2.48
CA ILE A 68 6.33 -9.36 1.39
C ILE A 68 5.75 -9.89 0.07
N SER A 69 5.88 -11.19 -0.20
CA SER A 69 5.26 -11.81 -1.38
C SER A 69 3.75 -11.63 -1.37
N ASN A 70 3.08 -11.85 -0.23
CA ASN A 70 1.64 -11.69 -0.10
C ASN A 70 1.19 -10.23 -0.33
N VAL A 71 1.97 -9.26 0.14
CA VAL A 71 1.71 -7.83 -0.14
C VAL A 71 1.87 -7.54 -1.64
N ILE A 72 2.93 -8.04 -2.28
CA ILE A 72 3.15 -7.87 -3.73
C ILE A 72 2.00 -8.47 -4.54
N ASP A 73 1.59 -9.69 -4.22
CA ASP A 73 0.51 -10.39 -4.92
C ASP A 73 -0.82 -9.64 -4.78
N THR A 74 -1.09 -9.12 -3.57
CA THR A 74 -2.29 -8.30 -3.31
C THR A 74 -2.25 -7.00 -4.09
N PHE A 75 -1.10 -6.31 -4.12
CA PHE A 75 -0.94 -5.08 -4.90
C PHE A 75 -1.13 -5.34 -6.39
N GLU A 76 -0.57 -6.44 -6.91
CA GLU A 76 -0.76 -6.83 -8.31
C GLU A 76 -2.24 -7.07 -8.63
N ALA A 77 -2.96 -7.80 -7.79
CA ALA A 77 -4.39 -8.02 -7.96
C ALA A 77 -5.16 -6.69 -7.99
N VAL A 78 -4.91 -5.82 -7.01
CA VAL A 78 -5.56 -4.51 -6.91
C VAL A 78 -5.24 -3.61 -8.10
N ILE A 79 -4.04 -3.68 -8.67
CA ILE A 79 -3.66 -2.93 -9.88
C ILE A 79 -4.49 -3.36 -11.11
N GLN A 80 -4.87 -4.63 -11.19
CA GLN A 80 -5.61 -5.20 -12.31
C GLN A 80 -7.13 -5.03 -12.20
N GLU A 81 -7.63 -4.69 -11.02
CA GLU A 81 -9.04 -4.39 -10.77
C GLU A 81 -9.55 -3.19 -11.58
N LYS A 82 -10.83 -3.24 -11.90
CA LYS A 82 -11.53 -2.24 -12.73
C LYS A 82 -12.88 -1.81 -12.14
N GLN A 83 -13.16 -2.23 -10.90
CA GLN A 83 -14.40 -1.93 -10.21
C GLN A 83 -14.40 -0.47 -9.75
N ASP A 84 -15.55 0.18 -9.81
CA ASP A 84 -15.73 1.55 -9.29
C ASP A 84 -16.14 1.55 -7.81
N ILE A 85 -16.79 0.47 -7.35
CA ILE A 85 -17.30 0.31 -5.99
C ILE A 85 -16.72 -0.97 -5.40
N TYR A 86 -16.16 -0.84 -4.21
CA TYR A 86 -15.54 -1.92 -3.45
C TYR A 86 -16.32 -2.16 -2.17
N TYR A 87 -16.47 -3.42 -1.79
CA TYR A 87 -17.17 -3.83 -0.59
C TYR A 87 -16.20 -4.52 0.35
N TYR A 88 -16.28 -4.20 1.63
CA TYR A 88 -15.54 -4.89 2.68
C TYR A 88 -16.44 -5.07 3.90
N SER A 89 -16.13 -6.04 4.74
CA SER A 89 -16.79 -6.20 6.02
C SER A 89 -15.80 -6.26 7.16
N VAL A 90 -16.20 -5.68 8.28
CA VAL A 90 -15.48 -5.72 9.56
C VAL A 90 -16.34 -6.51 10.53
N ILE A 91 -15.75 -7.54 11.12
CA ILE A 91 -16.39 -8.31 12.19
C ILE A 91 -15.85 -7.77 13.51
N ASP A 92 -16.71 -7.12 14.29
CA ASP A 92 -16.39 -6.63 15.63
C ASP A 92 -17.28 -7.32 16.68
N GLN A 93 -17.13 -6.91 17.95
CA GLN A 93 -17.94 -7.43 19.07
C GLN A 93 -19.45 -7.21 18.91
N TYR A 94 -19.88 -6.38 17.96
CA TYR A 94 -21.27 -6.07 17.63
C TYR A 94 -21.75 -6.78 16.34
N GLY A 95 -20.92 -7.66 15.74
CA GLY A 95 -21.25 -8.45 14.57
C GLY A 95 -20.58 -7.98 13.27
N GLU A 96 -21.05 -8.48 12.13
CA GLU A 96 -20.53 -8.09 10.81
C GLU A 96 -21.11 -6.73 10.39
N ARG A 97 -20.23 -5.76 10.13
CA ARG A 97 -20.57 -4.48 9.52
C ARG A 97 -20.04 -4.44 8.10
N LYS A 98 -20.91 -4.16 7.14
CA LYS A 98 -20.57 -4.06 5.71
C LYS A 98 -20.39 -2.61 5.32
N TYR A 99 -19.32 -2.35 4.57
CA TYR A 99 -18.94 -1.03 4.10
C TYR A 99 -18.76 -1.05 2.60
N LYS A 100 -18.86 0.13 1.99
CA LYS A 100 -18.49 0.35 0.60
C LYS A 100 -17.55 1.54 0.48
N THR A 101 -16.65 1.48 -0.49
CA THR A 101 -15.74 2.58 -0.81
C THR A 101 -15.59 2.72 -2.32
N ASP A 102 -15.15 3.91 -2.75
CA ASP A 102 -14.67 4.15 -4.10
C ASP A 102 -13.24 3.61 -4.28
N ARG A 103 -12.72 3.70 -5.51
CA ARG A 103 -11.36 3.29 -5.86
C ARG A 103 -10.29 3.96 -4.99
N LYS A 104 -10.49 5.22 -4.61
CA LYS A 104 -9.54 5.97 -3.78
C LYS A 104 -9.43 5.35 -2.40
N GLY A 105 -10.56 5.20 -1.70
CA GLY A 105 -10.58 4.60 -0.38
C GLY A 105 -10.19 3.12 -0.39
N HIS A 106 -10.46 2.40 -1.48
CA HIS A 106 -9.97 1.02 -1.62
C HIS A 106 -8.44 0.94 -1.63
N ILE A 107 -7.76 1.78 -2.43
CA ILE A 107 -6.29 1.82 -2.46
C ILE A 107 -5.71 2.26 -1.12
N ILE A 108 -6.34 3.23 -0.44
CA ILE A 108 -5.92 3.67 0.90
C ILE A 108 -5.98 2.48 1.88
N GLY A 109 -7.10 1.76 1.93
CA GLY A 109 -7.23 0.60 2.83
C GLY A 109 -6.22 -0.51 2.53
N ILE A 110 -5.87 -0.73 1.26
CA ILE A 110 -4.84 -1.69 0.86
C ILE A 110 -3.43 -1.25 1.29
N LEU A 111 -3.14 0.05 1.23
CA LEU A 111 -1.87 0.61 1.72
C LEU A 111 -1.77 0.53 3.25
N GLU A 112 -2.86 0.81 3.97
CA GLU A 112 -2.95 0.64 5.44
C GLU A 112 -2.71 -0.82 5.83
N TRP A 113 -3.43 -1.75 5.21
CA TRP A 113 -3.25 -3.18 5.42
C TRP A 113 -1.81 -3.63 5.15
N ALA A 114 -1.19 -3.15 4.07
CA ALA A 114 0.18 -3.52 3.74
C ALA A 114 1.19 -2.97 4.76
N LEU A 115 0.99 -1.74 5.23
CA LEU A 115 1.82 -1.15 6.29
C LEU A 115 1.73 -1.98 7.57
N ASP A 116 0.52 -2.33 8.01
CA ASP A 116 0.30 -3.17 9.19
C ASP A 116 0.92 -4.57 9.03
N ARG A 117 0.82 -5.16 7.83
CA ARG A 117 1.42 -6.47 7.55
C ARG A 117 2.94 -6.42 7.60
N ILE A 118 3.57 -5.37 7.08
CA ILE A 118 5.02 -5.24 7.08
C ILE A 118 5.53 -4.82 8.46
N ALA A 119 5.06 -3.67 8.98
CA ALA A 119 5.52 -3.09 10.23
C ALA A 119 5.14 -3.91 11.47
N GLY A 120 3.99 -4.60 11.43
CA GLY A 120 3.52 -5.42 12.53
C GLY A 120 4.16 -6.81 12.60
N ASN A 121 4.79 -7.29 11.52
CA ASN A 121 5.30 -8.67 11.45
C ASN A 121 6.79 -8.76 11.08
N ILE A 122 7.43 -7.66 10.67
CA ILE A 122 8.85 -7.62 10.33
C ILE A 122 9.51 -6.50 11.13
N ASP A 123 10.66 -6.78 11.75
CA ASP A 123 11.47 -5.73 12.40
C ASP A 123 12.06 -4.77 11.36
N VAL A 124 11.31 -3.70 11.12
CA VAL A 124 11.67 -2.58 10.27
C VAL A 124 12.23 -1.39 11.06
N GLY A 125 12.34 -1.50 12.39
CA GLY A 125 12.70 -0.39 13.29
C GLY A 125 11.59 0.67 13.42
N VAL A 126 11.91 1.80 14.06
CA VAL A 126 10.96 2.93 14.22
C VAL A 126 10.69 3.59 12.86
N ILE A 127 9.42 3.64 12.46
CA ILE A 127 8.93 4.25 11.21
C ILE A 127 8.72 5.74 11.39
#